data_AF-A0A521ZLU5-F1
#
_entry.id   AF-A0A521ZLU5-F1
#
_cell.length_a   1.000
_cell.length_b   1.000
_cell.length_c   1.000
_cell.angle_alpha   90.00
_cell.angle_beta   90.00
_cell.angle_gamma   90.00
#
_symmetry.space_group_name_H-M   'P 1'
#
loop_
_entity.id
_entity.type
_entity.pdbx_description
1 polymer ?
#
loop_
_entity_poly.entity_id
_entity_poly.type
_entity_poly.pdbx_seq_one_letter_code
_entity_poly.pdbx_strand_id
1 'polypeptide(L)'
;MNTVLEKPKADWVQAKMAYVQDVTLTYADIAEMFGVSTRQVERRGKDEDWGGCRQDVGQNVEYIITAKMVDERVAINDKHQQQYAAVQAYIRVYMATINKWNKKIIDEAQAKGETPNPDDFYSPKKLRSLMKTLRLAIEGERVTVDLPNIIVAPVGWQPPELSDKV
;
A
#
# COMPACT_ATOMS: atom_id res chain seq x y z
N MET A 1 -9.91 40.38 57.82
CA MET A 1 -9.51 40.42 56.40
C MET A 1 -10.05 39.16 55.75
N ASN A 2 -11.09 39.27 54.91
CA ASN A 2 -11.60 38.15 54.13
C ASN A 2 -10.77 38.05 52.85
N THR A 3 -9.83 37.11 52.82
CA THR A 3 -9.12 36.75 51.59
C THR A 3 -10.09 35.95 50.72
N VAL A 4 -10.68 36.61 49.73
CA VAL A 4 -11.39 35.92 48.65
C VAL A 4 -10.33 35.15 47.88
N LEU A 5 -10.28 33.83 48.08
CA LEU A 5 -9.47 32.94 47.23
C LEU A 5 -10.05 33.01 45.81
N GLU A 6 -9.40 33.74 44.90
CA GLU A 6 -9.74 33.70 43.49
C GLU A 6 -9.61 32.25 43.01
N LYS A 7 -10.72 31.69 42.49
CA LYS A 7 -10.66 30.38 41.84
C LYS A 7 -9.70 30.47 40.65
N PRO A 8 -8.79 29.49 40.47
CA PRO A 8 -7.87 29.50 39.34
C PRO A 8 -8.65 29.61 38.04
N LYS A 9 -8.24 30.56 37.18
CA LYS A 9 -8.84 30.79 35.88
C LYS A 9 -8.62 29.54 35.04
N ALA A 10 -9.71 28.90 34.59
CA ALA A 10 -9.61 27.68 33.79
C ALA A 10 -8.75 27.89 32.54
N ASP A 11 -7.88 26.92 32.26
CA ASP A 11 -7.08 26.87 31.03
C ASP A 11 -7.95 26.37 29.87
N TRP A 12 -8.54 27.32 29.15
CA TRP A 12 -9.44 27.04 28.04
C TRP A 12 -8.73 26.44 26.82
N VAL A 13 -7.42 26.64 26.68
CA VAL A 13 -6.64 26.05 25.58
C VAL A 13 -6.48 24.56 25.83
N GLN A 14 -6.09 24.16 27.05
CA GLN A 14 -6.04 22.74 27.42
C GLN A 14 -7.41 22.08 27.38
N ALA A 15 -8.47 22.77 27.83
CA ALA A 15 -9.84 22.25 27.76
C ALA A 15 -10.28 21.98 26.32
N LYS A 16 -9.99 22.90 25.40
CA LYS A 16 -10.24 22.71 23.96
C LYS A 16 -9.45 21.52 23.41
N MET A 17 -8.15 21.42 23.73
CA MET A 17 -7.32 20.31 23.24
C MET A 17 -7.82 18.95 23.74
N ALA A 18 -8.14 18.82 25.02
CA ALA A 18 -8.69 17.59 25.60
C ALA A 18 -9.98 17.17 24.88
N TYR A 19 -10.90 18.13 24.65
CA TYR A 19 -12.13 17.87 23.90
C TYR A 19 -11.85 17.48 22.44
N VAL A 20 -11.00 18.21 21.73
CA VAL A 20 -10.79 17.97 20.29
C VAL A 20 -10.06 16.65 20.03
N GLN A 21 -9.16 16.23 20.93
CA GLN A 21 -8.35 15.01 20.75
C GLN A 21 -9.06 13.72 21.14
N ASP A 22 -9.96 13.76 22.13
CA ASP A 22 -10.70 12.59 22.58
C ASP A 22 -12.19 12.73 22.24
N VAL A 23 -12.63 11.91 21.28
CA VAL A 23 -14.02 11.89 20.80
C VAL A 23 -15.02 11.39 21.84
N THR A 24 -14.55 10.67 22.87
CA THR A 24 -15.40 10.11 23.93
C THR A 24 -15.75 11.13 25.01
N LEU A 25 -14.96 12.20 25.14
CA LEU A 25 -15.20 13.26 26.12
C LEU A 25 -16.36 14.16 25.67
N THR A 26 -17.27 14.43 26.59
CA THR A 26 -18.37 15.39 26.44
C THR A 26 -18.00 16.73 27.08
N TYR A 27 -18.77 17.79 26.82
CA TYR A 27 -18.59 19.05 27.53
C TYR A 27 -18.81 18.95 29.05
N ALA A 28 -19.56 17.94 29.52
CA ALA A 28 -19.73 17.69 30.94
C ALA A 28 -18.43 17.16 31.56
N ASP A 29 -17.76 16.22 30.88
CA ASP A 29 -16.48 15.66 31.34
C ASP A 29 -15.40 16.74 31.38
N ILE A 30 -15.35 17.59 30.35
CA ILE A 30 -14.43 18.75 30.32
C ILE A 30 -14.74 19.73 31.46
N ALA A 31 -16.02 19.95 31.78
CA ALA A 31 -16.39 20.82 32.88
C ALA A 31 -15.91 20.28 34.24
N GLU A 32 -16.03 18.96 34.45
CA GLU A 32 -15.52 18.28 35.64
C GLU A 32 -13.98 18.34 35.72
N MET A 33 -13.28 18.00 34.63
CA MET A 33 -11.82 17.99 34.56
C MET A 33 -11.19 19.35 34.86
N PHE A 34 -11.82 20.44 34.42
CA PHE A 34 -11.30 21.81 34.57
C PHE A 34 -11.98 22.60 35.68
N GLY A 35 -12.87 21.98 36.46
CA GLY A 35 -13.51 22.60 37.63
C GLY A 35 -14.41 23.81 37.29
N VAL A 36 -15.04 23.79 36.12
CA VAL A 36 -15.92 24.85 35.61
C VAL A 36 -17.35 24.35 35.44
N SER A 37 -18.29 25.26 35.16
CA SER A 37 -19.66 24.84 34.87
C SER A 37 -19.82 24.34 33.43
N THR A 38 -20.63 23.31 33.21
CA THR A 38 -20.93 22.77 31.88
C THR A 38 -21.44 23.85 30.93
N ARG A 39 -22.30 24.77 31.41
CA ARG A 39 -22.79 25.91 30.61
C ARG A 39 -21.67 26.83 30.11
N GLN A 40 -20.61 27.04 30.89
CA GLN A 40 -19.47 27.83 30.46
C GLN A 40 -18.69 27.12 29.34
N VAL A 41 -18.49 25.80 29.48
CA VAL A 41 -17.84 24.99 28.45
C VAL A 41 -18.69 24.95 27.17
N GLU A 42 -20.00 24.72 27.26
CA GLU A 42 -20.92 24.70 26.12
C GLU A 42 -20.94 26.02 25.36
N ARG A 43 -21.04 27.14 26.07
CA ARG A 43 -21.01 28.47 25.46
C ARG A 43 -19.69 28.66 24.72
N ARG A 44 -18.57 28.33 25.35
CA ARG A 44 -17.26 28.53 24.76
C ARG A 44 -16.98 27.59 23.59
N GLY A 45 -17.39 26.34 23.71
CA GLY A 45 -17.30 25.34 22.64
C GLY A 45 -18.13 25.71 21.42
N LYS A 46 -19.25 26.43 21.59
CA LYS A 46 -20.00 27.04 20.49
C LYS A 46 -19.31 28.27 19.91
N ASP A 47 -18.88 29.20 20.77
CA ASP A 47 -18.25 30.46 20.35
C ASP A 47 -16.94 30.22 19.57
N GLU A 48 -16.21 29.15 19.89
CA GLU A 48 -14.92 28.80 19.31
C GLU A 48 -14.97 27.55 18.39
N ASP A 49 -16.17 27.08 18.06
CA ASP A 49 -16.47 25.91 17.22
C ASP A 49 -15.60 24.67 17.50
N TRP A 50 -15.65 24.18 18.74
CA TRP A 50 -14.89 23.00 19.14
C TRP A 50 -15.40 21.73 18.45
N GLY A 51 -16.70 21.69 18.09
CA GLY A 51 -17.31 20.60 17.33
C GLY A 51 -16.73 20.47 15.93
N GLY A 52 -16.67 21.58 15.18
CA GLY A 52 -16.02 21.63 13.87
C GLY A 52 -14.55 21.25 13.94
N CYS A 53 -13.80 21.80 14.91
CA CYS A 53 -12.39 21.43 15.11
C CYS A 53 -12.19 19.92 15.35
N ARG A 54 -13.06 19.28 16.14
CA ARG A 54 -13.01 17.82 16.39
C ARG A 54 -13.29 17.04 15.10
N GLN A 55 -14.27 17.47 14.32
CA GLN A 55 -14.60 16.85 13.04
C GLN A 55 -13.43 16.97 12.05
N ASP A 56 -12.80 18.13 11.95
CA ASP A 56 -11.66 18.38 11.07
C ASP A 56 -10.46 17.51 11.45
N VAL A 57 -10.18 17.35 12.75
CA VAL A 57 -9.12 16.43 13.22
C VAL A 57 -9.46 14.99 12.85
N GLY A 58 -10.71 14.55 13.04
CA GLY A 58 -11.16 13.21 12.63
C GLY A 58 -10.98 12.95 11.14
N GLN A 59 -11.41 13.89 10.29
CA GLN A 59 -11.27 13.80 8.84
C GLN A 59 -9.80 13.82 8.38
N ASN A 60 -8.95 14.64 9.01
CA ASN A 60 -7.52 14.66 8.71
C ASN A 60 -6.83 13.34 9.09
N VAL A 61 -7.19 12.74 10.22
CA VAL A 61 -6.67 11.42 10.63
C VAL A 61 -7.12 10.34 9.65
N GLU A 62 -8.38 10.33 9.25
CA GLU A 62 -8.91 9.40 8.24
C GLU A 62 -8.18 9.54 6.90
N TYR A 63 -7.96 10.77 6.45
CA TYR A 63 -7.18 11.06 5.25
C TYR A 63 -5.74 10.54 5.36
N ILE A 64 -5.05 10.81 6.47
CA ILE A 64 -3.67 10.35 6.69
C ILE A 64 -3.60 8.82 6.73
N ILE A 65 -4.54 8.15 7.40
CA ILE A 65 -4.59 6.69 7.44
C ILE A 65 -4.82 6.13 6.03
N THR A 66 -5.78 6.69 5.30
CA THR A 66 -6.09 6.27 3.93
C THR A 66 -4.89 6.47 3.00
N ALA A 67 -4.23 7.63 3.06
CA ALA A 67 -3.04 7.94 2.29
C ALA A 67 -1.89 6.96 2.61
N LYS A 68 -1.63 6.68 3.89
CA LYS A 68 -0.64 5.68 4.30
C LYS A 68 -0.97 4.29 3.78
N MET A 69 -2.23 3.87 3.83
CA MET A 69 -2.64 2.58 3.28
C MET A 69 -2.44 2.51 1.76
N VAL A 70 -2.64 3.61 1.05
CA VAL A 70 -2.35 3.70 -0.39
C VAL A 70 -0.84 3.58 -0.64
N ASP A 71 -0.02 4.37 0.07
CA ASP A 71 1.43 4.35 -0.07
C ASP A 71 2.03 2.97 0.23
N GLU A 72 1.55 2.30 1.29
CA GLU A 72 1.95 0.93 1.62
C GLU A 72 1.60 -0.06 0.51
N ARG A 73 0.39 0.04 -0.07
CA ARG A 73 -0.04 -0.80 -1.20
C ARG A 73 0.81 -0.54 -2.44
N VAL A 74 1.15 0.72 -2.74
CA VAL A 74 2.03 1.09 -3.85
C VAL A 74 3.44 0.51 -3.64
N ALA A 75 4.03 0.67 -2.46
CA ALA A 75 5.36 0.16 -2.15
C ALA A 75 5.43 -1.38 -2.26
N ILE A 76 4.39 -2.09 -1.82
CA ILE A 76 4.28 -3.55 -1.99
C ILE A 76 4.23 -3.89 -3.49
N ASN A 77 3.40 -3.19 -4.27
CA ASN A 77 3.27 -3.42 -5.71
C ASN A 77 4.58 -3.16 -6.46
N ASP A 78 5.34 -2.12 -6.09
CA ASP A 78 6.64 -1.82 -6.71
C ASP A 78 7.66 -2.93 -6.45
N LYS A 79 7.77 -3.41 -5.19
CA LYS A 79 8.65 -4.53 -4.84
C LYS A 79 8.29 -5.79 -5.62
N HIS A 80 7.00 -6.03 -5.79
CA HIS A 80 6.46 -7.14 -6.55
C HIS A 80 6.80 -7.06 -8.05
N GLN A 81 6.59 -5.90 -8.68
CA GLN A 81 7.00 -5.68 -10.07
C GLN A 81 8.50 -5.91 -10.29
N GLN A 82 9.34 -5.48 -9.35
CA GLN A 82 10.79 -5.73 -9.39
C GLN A 82 11.12 -7.23 -9.32
N GLN A 83 10.48 -7.98 -8.41
CA GLN A 83 10.66 -9.42 -8.28
C GLN A 83 10.20 -10.15 -9.54
N TYR A 84 9.04 -9.78 -10.08
CA TYR A 84 8.53 -10.32 -11.33
C TYR A 84 9.50 -10.09 -12.50
N ALA A 85 9.99 -8.87 -12.67
CA ALA A 85 10.99 -8.53 -13.69
C ALA A 85 12.28 -9.34 -13.52
N ALA A 86 12.74 -9.53 -12.29
CA ALA A 86 13.94 -10.33 -12.00
C ALA A 86 13.76 -11.81 -12.37
N VAL A 87 12.62 -12.42 -12.03
CA VAL A 87 12.34 -13.82 -12.40
C VAL A 87 12.20 -13.96 -13.91
N GLN A 88 11.55 -13.01 -14.60
CA GLN A 88 11.52 -13.00 -16.06
C GLN A 88 12.93 -12.94 -16.67
N ALA A 89 13.80 -12.07 -16.15
CA ALA A 89 15.18 -11.97 -16.62
C ALA A 89 15.93 -13.30 -16.42
N TYR A 90 15.77 -13.94 -15.27
CA TYR A 90 16.37 -15.25 -14.99
C TYR A 90 15.88 -16.33 -15.97
N ILE A 91 14.57 -16.39 -16.24
CA ILE A 91 14.00 -17.30 -17.24
C ILE A 91 14.57 -17.04 -18.63
N ARG A 92 14.69 -15.78 -19.05
CA ARG A 92 15.27 -15.42 -20.37
C ARG A 92 16.72 -15.88 -20.49
N VAL A 93 17.54 -15.66 -19.47
CA VAL A 93 18.93 -16.13 -19.44
C VAL A 93 18.98 -17.66 -19.51
N TYR A 94 18.12 -18.34 -18.75
CA TYR A 94 18.06 -19.80 -18.75
C TYR A 94 17.64 -20.37 -20.12
N MET A 95 16.65 -19.76 -20.77
CA MET A 95 16.24 -20.11 -22.14
C MET A 95 17.36 -19.87 -23.15
N ALA A 96 18.11 -18.77 -23.04
CA ALA A 96 19.24 -18.49 -23.92
C ALA A 96 20.34 -19.56 -23.79
N THR A 97 20.62 -20.03 -22.57
CA THR A 97 21.58 -21.12 -22.33
C THR A 97 21.11 -22.43 -22.96
N ILE A 98 19.83 -22.79 -22.78
CA ILE A 98 19.24 -23.98 -23.40
C ILE A 98 19.35 -23.88 -24.93
N ASN A 99 19.00 -22.74 -25.51
CA ASN A 99 19.06 -22.54 -26.97
C ASN A 99 20.48 -22.69 -27.51
N LYS A 100 21.49 -22.13 -26.81
CA LYS A 100 22.90 -22.30 -27.20
C LYS A 100 23.33 -23.76 -27.16
N TRP A 101 22.93 -24.49 -26.14
CA TRP A 101 23.29 -25.89 -25.97
C TRP A 101 22.61 -26.79 -27.01
N ASN A 102 21.31 -26.60 -27.22
CA ASN A 102 20.56 -27.30 -28.26
C ASN A 102 21.11 -26.99 -29.66
N LYS A 103 21.50 -25.73 -29.92
CA LYS A 103 22.14 -25.35 -31.19
C LYS A 103 23.45 -26.10 -31.41
N LYS A 104 24.30 -26.23 -30.38
CA LYS A 104 25.56 -26.97 -30.48
C LYS A 104 25.32 -28.44 -30.87
N ILE A 105 24.32 -29.09 -30.29
CA ILE A 105 23.95 -30.48 -30.65
C ILE A 105 23.51 -30.59 -32.10
N ILE A 106 22.70 -29.63 -32.56
CA ILE A 106 22.25 -29.58 -33.95
C ILE A 106 23.44 -29.39 -34.90
N ASP A 107 24.31 -28.43 -34.60
CA ASP A 107 25.49 -28.13 -35.43
C ASP A 107 26.45 -29.33 -35.48
N GLU A 108 26.66 -30.04 -34.36
CA GLU A 108 27.51 -31.25 -34.28
C GLU A 108 26.93 -32.44 -35.06
N ALA A 109 25.61 -32.64 -35.01
CA ALA A 109 24.93 -33.69 -35.79
C ALA A 109 24.97 -33.39 -37.29
N GLN A 110 24.71 -32.13 -37.67
CA GLN A 110 24.80 -31.68 -39.07
C GLN A 110 26.21 -31.83 -39.64
N ALA A 111 27.25 -31.51 -38.86
CA ALA A 111 28.64 -31.69 -39.26
C ALA A 111 29.00 -33.16 -39.56
N LYS A 112 28.29 -34.11 -38.93
CA LYS A 112 28.44 -35.56 -39.17
C LYS A 112 27.50 -36.09 -40.25
N GLY A 113 26.61 -35.27 -40.80
CA GLY A 113 25.55 -35.71 -41.72
C GLY A 113 24.46 -36.54 -41.04
N GLU A 114 24.35 -36.46 -39.72
CA GLU A 114 23.40 -37.20 -38.90
C GLU A 114 22.22 -36.32 -38.48
N THR A 115 21.09 -36.95 -38.15
CA THR A 115 19.98 -36.26 -37.49
C THR A 115 20.23 -36.16 -35.98
N PRO A 116 20.00 -35.01 -35.33
CA PRO A 116 20.18 -34.87 -33.88
C PRO A 116 19.31 -35.87 -33.09
N ASN A 117 19.88 -36.55 -32.10
CA ASN A 117 19.13 -37.43 -31.22
C ASN A 117 18.28 -36.61 -30.22
N PRO A 118 16.94 -36.81 -30.16
CA PRO A 118 16.05 -36.12 -29.23
C PRO A 118 16.43 -36.24 -27.75
N ASP A 119 17.04 -37.36 -27.35
CA ASP A 119 17.43 -37.60 -25.96
C ASP A 119 18.65 -36.78 -25.53
N ASP A 120 19.42 -36.29 -26.50
CA ASP A 120 20.55 -35.39 -26.25
C ASP A 120 20.10 -33.96 -25.98
N PHE A 121 18.81 -33.59 -26.12
CA PHE A 121 18.32 -32.24 -25.87
C PHE A 121 18.09 -31.93 -24.39
N TYR A 122 18.19 -30.64 -24.00
CA TYR A 122 18.25 -30.27 -22.59
C TYR A 122 16.87 -30.47 -21.97
N SER A 123 16.77 -31.28 -20.92
CA SER A 123 15.49 -31.56 -20.26
C SER A 123 14.93 -30.30 -19.57
N PRO A 124 13.75 -29.79 -19.95
CA PRO A 124 13.23 -28.50 -19.46
C PRO A 124 12.61 -28.60 -18.05
N LYS A 125 13.00 -29.58 -17.21
CA LYS A 125 12.47 -29.77 -15.86
C LYS A 125 12.67 -28.54 -14.97
N LYS A 126 13.86 -27.94 -15.01
CA LYS A 126 14.18 -26.70 -14.27
C LYS A 126 13.43 -25.49 -14.83
N LEU A 127 13.28 -25.36 -16.15
CA LEU A 127 12.47 -24.32 -16.78
C LEU A 127 11.00 -24.40 -16.36
N ARG A 128 10.43 -25.61 -16.35
CA ARG A 128 9.06 -25.86 -15.86
C ARG A 128 8.89 -25.49 -14.39
N SER A 129 9.88 -25.79 -13.55
CA SER A 129 9.86 -25.38 -12.14
C SER A 129 9.87 -23.85 -12.01
N LEU A 130 10.75 -23.16 -12.73
CA LEU A 130 10.83 -21.69 -12.71
C LEU A 130 9.53 -21.04 -13.20
N MET A 131 8.93 -21.57 -14.26
CA MET A 131 7.63 -21.10 -14.75
C MET A 131 6.50 -21.31 -13.75
N LYS A 132 6.49 -22.44 -13.03
CA LYS A 132 5.51 -22.69 -11.96
C LYS A 132 5.69 -21.72 -10.79
N THR A 133 6.94 -21.47 -10.38
CA THR A 133 7.25 -20.48 -9.34
C THR A 133 6.83 -19.08 -9.76
N LEU A 134 7.10 -18.67 -11.00
CA LEU A 134 6.65 -17.39 -11.55
C LEU A 134 5.12 -17.27 -11.49
N ARG A 135 4.41 -18.31 -11.96
CA ARG A 135 2.94 -18.34 -11.92
C ARG A 135 2.40 -18.21 -10.50
N LEU A 136 2.99 -18.93 -9.55
CA LEU A 136 2.55 -18.93 -8.15
C LEU A 136 2.83 -17.58 -7.46
N ALA A 137 3.93 -16.91 -7.82
CA ALA A 137 4.20 -15.55 -7.39
C ALA A 137 3.11 -14.59 -7.91
N ILE A 138 2.77 -14.64 -9.20
CA ILE A 138 1.70 -13.81 -9.78
C ILE A 138 0.35 -14.09 -9.11
N GLU A 139 0.00 -15.36 -8.90
CA GLU A 139 -1.28 -15.75 -8.27
C GLU A 139 -1.34 -15.32 -6.80
N GLY A 140 -0.25 -15.46 -6.04
CA GLY A 140 -0.15 -14.99 -4.66
C GLY A 140 -0.21 -13.46 -4.53
N GLU A 141 0.38 -12.73 -5.48
CA GLU A 141 0.29 -11.27 -5.53
C GLU A 141 -1.14 -10.81 -5.73
N ARG A 142 -1.87 -11.39 -6.68
CA ARG A 142 -3.27 -11.00 -6.96
C ARG A 142 -4.17 -11.18 -5.74
N VAL A 143 -3.97 -12.25 -4.98
CA VAL A 143 -4.67 -12.46 -3.71
C VAL A 143 -4.28 -11.40 -2.67
N THR A 144 -2.99 -11.07 -2.57
CA THR A 144 -2.49 -10.12 -1.55
C THR A 144 -2.96 -8.68 -1.80
N VAL A 145 -3.10 -8.27 -3.07
CA VAL A 145 -3.60 -6.93 -3.43
C VAL A 145 -5.08 -6.90 -3.78
N ASP A 146 -5.80 -7.99 -3.55
CA ASP A 146 -7.23 -8.15 -3.83
C ASP A 146 -7.60 -7.88 -5.30
N LEU A 147 -6.67 -8.18 -6.21
CA LEU A 147 -6.89 -8.09 -7.65
C LEU A 147 -7.59 -9.37 -8.14
N PRO A 148 -8.63 -9.25 -9.00
CA PRO A 148 -9.35 -10.41 -9.50
C PRO A 148 -8.41 -11.35 -10.25
N ASN A 149 -8.57 -12.66 -10.06
CA ASN A 149 -7.75 -13.72 -10.68
C ASN A 149 -8.04 -13.93 -12.19
N ILE A 150 -9.05 -13.25 -12.72
CA ILE A 150 -9.42 -13.26 -14.14
C ILE A 150 -8.91 -11.96 -14.76
N ILE A 151 -7.91 -12.04 -15.64
CA ILE A 151 -7.57 -10.89 -16.50
C ILE A 151 -8.60 -10.90 -17.63
N VAL A 152 -9.68 -10.12 -17.48
CA VAL A 152 -10.45 -9.68 -18.65
C VAL A 152 -9.85 -8.31 -18.98
N ALA A 153 -9.21 -8.17 -20.15
CA ALA A 153 -8.84 -6.84 -20.62
C ALA A 153 -10.13 -6.01 -20.69
N PRO A 154 -10.25 -4.88 -19.96
CA PRO A 154 -11.41 -4.02 -20.10
C PRO A 154 -11.42 -3.55 -21.55
N VAL A 155 -12.48 -3.90 -22.28
CA VAL A 155 -12.69 -3.39 -23.63
C VAL A 155 -12.77 -1.86 -23.51
N GLY A 156 -11.75 -1.15 -24.00
CA GLY A 156 -11.72 0.32 -24.02
C GLY A 156 -10.87 1.03 -22.96
N TRP A 157 -10.05 0.34 -22.16
CA TRP A 157 -9.09 1.06 -21.30
C TRP A 157 -7.93 1.60 -22.14
N GLN A 158 -7.82 2.93 -22.22
CA GLN A 158 -6.63 3.63 -22.70
C GLN A 158 -5.87 4.16 -21.48
N PRO A 159 -4.53 3.98 -21.40
CA PRO A 159 -3.73 4.60 -20.36
C PRO A 159 -3.85 6.13 -20.48
N PRO A 160 -3.92 6.88 -19.36
CA PRO A 160 -3.86 8.33 -19.41
C PRO A 160 -2.55 8.75 -20.09
N GLU A 161 -2.65 9.65 -21.08
CA GLU A 161 -1.49 10.24 -21.72
C GLU A 161 -0.63 10.91 -20.64
N LEU A 162 0.59 10.41 -20.46
CA LEU A 162 1.60 11.10 -19.66
C LEU A 162 1.82 12.46 -20.33
N SER A 163 1.30 13.53 -19.73
CA SER A 163 1.49 14.86 -20.28
C SER A 163 2.97 15.20 -20.20
N ASP A 164 3.61 15.34 -21.36
CA ASP A 164 4.99 15.82 -21.52
C ASP A 164 5.09 17.30 -21.11
N LYS A 165 4.97 17.59 -19.81
CA LYS A 165 5.33 18.88 -19.22
C LYS A 165 6.44 18.65 -18.21
N VAL A 166 7.66 18.57 -18.76
CA VAL A 166 8.91 18.96 -18.09
C VAL A 166 9.14 20.44 -18.38
#